data_AF-A0A416MK32-F1
#
_entry.id   AF-A0A416MK32-F1
#
_cell.length_a   1.000
_cell.length_b   1.000
_cell.length_c   1.000
_cell.angle_alpha   90.00
_cell.angle_beta   90.00
_cell.angle_gamma   90.00
#
_symmetry.space_group_name_H-M   'P 1'
#
loop_
_entity.id
_entity.type
_entity.pdbx_description
1 polymer ?
#
loop_
_entity_poly.entity_id
_entity_poly.type
_entity_poly.pdbx_seq_one_letter_code
_entity_poly.pdbx_strand_id
1 'polypeptide(L)'
;MKISSVTCDRLEKRLRNEFDDITWVSARLEGTRLVVEIEENNTASAKEKEQTPCSLKASKSGIIARMITRRGTPLVKKGDQVEKGDLLVSGLLPIYNDSQEIVGYEKTNASADVWIKYEENIEITIPRSQTVRHYTSKQVHSGLVLFGHRFCLPQSLMASDQEELYIEQHQWKLFEHFYLPFYNEEYCLMKYENATVCYDDESLKKQADQKYLEFIIQLEKLGVEIIENNVTIESGPKDYRMNVQFLLEANASEKCALESQVQELQKQE
;
A
#
# COMPACT_ATOMS: atom_id res chain seq x y z
N MET A 1 7.40 27.61 18.18
CA MET A 1 8.60 27.69 17.31
C MET A 1 8.55 29.01 16.57
N LYS A 2 9.67 29.74 16.39
CA LYS A 2 9.67 30.97 15.58
C LYS A 2 9.79 30.62 14.09
N ILE A 3 8.98 31.23 13.23
CA ILE A 3 9.02 31.00 11.77
C ILE A 3 10.42 31.33 11.20
N SER A 4 11.09 32.35 11.77
CA SER A 4 12.46 32.74 11.40
C SER A 4 13.54 31.68 11.70
N SER A 5 13.23 30.64 12.47
CA SER A 5 14.16 29.54 12.77
C SER A 5 13.99 28.33 11.84
N VAL A 6 13.02 28.36 10.93
CA VAL A 6 12.80 27.29 9.96
C VAL A 6 13.70 27.54 8.75
N THR A 7 14.73 26.71 8.60
CA THR A 7 15.57 26.70 7.40
C THR A 7 14.91 25.80 6.36
N CYS A 8 14.25 26.38 5.36
CA CYS A 8 13.56 25.65 4.29
C CYS A 8 14.45 24.57 3.65
N ASP A 9 15.70 24.90 3.32
CA ASP A 9 16.65 23.95 2.70
C ASP A 9 16.88 22.70 3.57
N ARG A 10 16.92 22.89 4.90
CA ARG A 10 17.12 21.78 5.84
C ARG A 10 15.87 20.92 5.96
N LEU A 11 14.69 21.55 5.90
CA LEU A 11 13.41 20.87 5.92
C LEU A 11 13.22 20.01 4.67
N GLU A 12 13.48 20.57 3.48
CA GLU A 12 13.38 19.86 2.20
C GLU A 12 14.31 18.64 2.17
N LYS A 13 15.58 18.82 2.57
CA LYS A 13 16.55 17.72 2.65
C LYS A 13 16.10 16.65 3.64
N ARG A 14 15.55 17.05 4.78
CA ARG A 14 15.08 16.09 5.78
C ARG A 14 13.89 15.29 5.26
N LEU A 15 12.90 15.95 4.66
CA LEU A 15 11.72 15.29 4.09
C LEU A 15 12.14 14.29 3.00
N ARG A 16 13.05 14.67 2.09
CA ARG A 16 13.54 13.77 1.04
C ARG A 16 14.36 12.59 1.58
N ASN A 17 15.05 12.76 2.71
CA ASN A 17 15.84 11.69 3.32
C ASN A 17 15.02 10.75 4.21
N GLU A 18 13.90 11.24 4.75
CA GLU A 18 13.02 10.49 5.67
C GLU A 18 11.98 9.68 4.90
N PHE A 19 11.61 10.13 3.69
CA PHE A 19 10.64 9.49 2.82
C PHE A 19 11.22 9.25 1.42
N ASP A 20 11.63 8.01 1.15
CA ASP A 20 12.23 7.60 -0.13
C ASP A 20 11.27 7.76 -1.32
N ASP A 21 9.97 7.78 -1.06
CA ASP A 21 8.93 7.96 -2.08
C ASP A 21 8.83 9.40 -2.59
N ILE A 22 9.50 10.38 -1.95
CA ILE A 22 9.42 11.78 -2.36
C ILE A 22 10.47 12.11 -3.44
N THR A 23 10.02 12.43 -4.66
CA THR A 23 10.92 12.82 -5.78
C THR A 23 11.34 14.28 -5.73
N TRP A 24 10.44 15.15 -5.30
CA TRP A 24 10.66 16.58 -5.25
C TRP A 24 9.93 17.20 -4.06
N VAL A 25 10.57 18.18 -3.44
CA VAL A 25 10.02 18.97 -2.34
C VAL A 25 10.41 20.41 -2.56
N SER A 26 9.47 21.32 -2.36
CA SER A 26 9.70 22.75 -2.22
C SER A 26 9.07 23.23 -0.93
N ALA A 27 9.85 23.90 -0.08
CA ALA A 27 9.39 24.53 1.14
C ALA A 27 9.61 26.04 1.04
N ARG A 28 8.54 26.82 1.06
CA ARG A 28 8.62 28.29 1.02
C ARG A 28 7.85 28.92 2.17
N LEU A 29 8.39 30.01 2.68
CA LEU A 29 7.74 30.83 3.69
C LEU A 29 6.97 31.97 3.02
N GLU A 30 5.66 31.99 3.22
CA GLU A 30 4.77 33.04 2.72
C GLU A 30 4.08 33.72 3.92
N GLY A 31 4.70 34.78 4.43
CA GLY A 31 4.22 35.51 5.61
C GLY A 31 4.23 34.63 6.88
N THR A 32 3.06 34.22 7.34
CA THR A 32 2.89 33.30 8.48
C THR A 32 2.74 31.82 8.07
N ARG A 33 2.82 31.51 6.77
CA ARG A 33 2.68 30.16 6.22
C ARG A 33 4.03 29.56 5.89
N LEU A 34 4.15 28.26 6.15
CA LEU A 34 5.11 27.39 5.50
C LEU A 34 4.33 26.56 4.49
N VAL A 35 4.56 26.79 3.20
CA VAL A 35 3.98 26.03 2.11
C VAL A 35 4.99 24.96 1.73
N VAL A 36 4.60 23.69 1.88
CA VAL A 36 5.40 22.54 1.47
C VAL A 36 4.67 21.85 0.33
N GLU A 37 5.27 21.85 -0.85
CA GLU A 37 4.80 21.13 -2.03
C GLU A 37 5.66 19.88 -2.20
N ILE A 38 5.02 18.72 -2.38
CA ILE A 38 5.66 17.42 -2.45
C ILE A 38 5.15 16.71 -3.71
N GLU A 39 6.07 16.13 -4.47
CA GLU A 39 5.75 15.23 -5.58
C GLU A 39 6.24 13.81 -5.25
N GLU A 40 5.30 12.89 -5.12
CA GLU A 40 5.56 11.49 -4.78
C GLU A 40 5.86 10.67 -6.04
N ASN A 41 6.79 9.73 -5.92
CA ASN A 41 7.08 8.76 -6.94
C ASN A 41 5.97 7.71 -6.97
N ASN A 42 4.98 7.91 -7.83
CA ASN A 42 3.92 6.92 -8.01
C ASN A 42 4.39 5.62 -8.71
N THR A 43 5.68 5.53 -9.04
CA THR A 43 6.28 4.30 -9.56
C THR A 43 7.08 3.61 -8.46
N ALA A 44 6.47 2.60 -7.84
CA ALA A 44 7.17 1.53 -7.15
C ALA A 44 8.05 0.77 -8.16
N SER A 45 9.12 1.40 -8.61
CA SER A 45 10.20 0.71 -9.28
C SER A 45 11.46 1.20 -8.59
N ALA A 46 11.95 0.35 -7.69
CA ALA A 46 13.28 0.44 -7.16
C ALA A 46 14.24 0.76 -8.30
N LYS A 47 14.68 2.02 -8.37
CA LYS A 47 15.87 2.42 -9.13
C LYS A 47 17.11 1.87 -8.42
N GLU A 48 17.11 0.58 -8.09
CA GLU A 48 18.30 -0.12 -7.64
C GLU A 48 18.93 -0.81 -8.85
N LYS A 49 20.03 -0.20 -9.29
CA LYS A 49 21.13 -0.80 -10.05
C LYS A 49 20.69 -1.57 -11.30
N GLU A 50 20.30 -0.85 -12.35
CA GLU A 50 20.20 -1.43 -13.70
C GLU A 50 21.53 -2.02 -14.24
N GLN A 51 22.65 -1.85 -13.52
CA GLN A 51 23.95 -2.35 -13.95
C GLN A 51 24.43 -3.62 -13.24
N THR A 52 23.84 -4.05 -12.12
CA THR A 52 24.27 -5.30 -11.48
C THR A 52 23.70 -6.49 -12.26
N PRO A 53 24.54 -7.43 -12.71
CA PRO A 53 24.05 -8.67 -13.31
C PRO A 53 23.14 -9.41 -12.33
N CYS A 54 21.97 -9.83 -12.81
CA CYS A 54 20.93 -10.46 -12.00
C CYS A 54 20.07 -11.36 -12.87
N SER A 55 19.35 -12.26 -12.21
CA SER A 55 18.39 -13.18 -12.81
C SER A 55 16.97 -12.81 -12.43
N LEU A 56 15.97 -13.41 -13.07
CA LEU A 56 14.57 -13.20 -12.76
C LEU A 56 13.94 -14.48 -12.20
N LYS A 57 13.31 -14.37 -11.03
CA LYS A 57 12.55 -15.42 -10.38
C LYS A 57 11.05 -15.12 -10.39
N ALA A 58 10.22 -16.14 -10.19
CA ALA A 58 8.78 -16.01 -10.07
C ALA A 58 8.39 -15.42 -8.71
N SER A 59 7.60 -14.34 -8.70
CA SER A 59 7.06 -13.76 -7.46
C SER A 59 5.81 -14.48 -6.96
N LYS A 60 5.12 -15.21 -7.85
CA LYS A 60 3.90 -15.99 -7.58
C LYS A 60 3.97 -17.35 -8.26
N SER A 61 3.36 -18.35 -7.63
CA SER A 61 3.14 -19.67 -8.23
C SER A 61 1.98 -19.62 -9.21
N GLY A 62 2.06 -20.35 -10.32
CA GLY A 62 0.99 -20.42 -11.32
C GLY A 62 1.46 -20.93 -12.67
N ILE A 63 0.67 -20.65 -13.71
CA ILE A 63 0.95 -21.07 -15.09
C ILE A 63 1.41 -19.85 -15.90
N ILE A 64 2.48 -19.99 -16.67
CA ILE A 64 2.98 -18.89 -17.51
C ILE A 64 2.01 -18.64 -18.67
N ALA A 65 1.38 -17.46 -18.65
CA ALA A 65 0.45 -17.03 -19.69
C ALA A 65 1.18 -16.52 -20.93
N ARG A 66 2.20 -15.68 -20.71
CA ARG A 66 3.04 -15.08 -21.74
C ARG A 66 4.33 -14.53 -21.13
N MET A 67 5.38 -14.49 -21.95
CA MET A 67 6.70 -14.00 -21.57
C MET A 67 7.29 -13.23 -22.74
N ILE A 68 7.91 -12.08 -22.44
CA ILE A 68 8.68 -11.29 -23.40
C ILE A 68 10.07 -11.07 -22.81
N THR A 69 11.07 -11.78 -23.32
CA THR A 69 12.45 -11.70 -22.84
C THR A 69 13.25 -10.71 -23.69
N ARG A 70 13.82 -9.69 -23.05
CA ARG A 70 14.70 -8.69 -23.68
C ARG A 70 16.18 -9.02 -23.49
N ARG A 71 16.56 -9.51 -22.31
CA ARG A 71 17.94 -9.88 -21.93
C ARG A 71 17.94 -11.12 -21.03
N GLY A 72 18.95 -11.98 -21.19
CA GLY A 72 19.07 -13.25 -20.47
C GLY A 72 18.49 -14.43 -21.24
N THR A 73 18.66 -15.62 -20.70
CA THR A 73 18.18 -16.88 -21.29
C THR A 73 16.89 -17.31 -20.60
N PRO A 74 15.74 -17.40 -21.30
CA PRO A 74 14.51 -17.90 -20.71
C PRO A 74 14.63 -19.39 -20.42
N LEU A 75 14.26 -19.81 -19.21
CA LEU A 75 14.29 -21.23 -18.79
C LEU A 75 12.91 -21.89 -18.84
N VAL A 76 11.88 -21.08 -19.01
CA VAL A 76 10.47 -21.49 -18.98
C VAL A 76 9.76 -20.90 -20.19
N LYS A 77 8.65 -21.53 -20.58
CA LYS A 77 7.82 -21.14 -21.73
C LYS A 77 6.35 -21.04 -21.35
N LYS A 78 5.57 -20.46 -22.25
CA LYS A 78 4.11 -20.40 -22.11
C LYS A 78 3.54 -21.79 -21.87
N GLY A 79 2.69 -21.91 -20.85
CA GLY A 79 2.04 -23.16 -20.44
C GLY A 79 2.79 -23.94 -19.37
N ASP A 80 4.03 -23.55 -19.02
CA ASP A 80 4.75 -24.19 -17.92
C ASP A 80 4.16 -23.75 -16.57
N GLN A 81 4.16 -24.68 -15.61
CA GLN A 81 3.80 -24.41 -14.22
C GLN A 81 5.07 -24.05 -13.45
N VAL A 82 5.00 -22.97 -12.68
CA VAL A 82 6.10 -22.45 -11.87
C VAL A 82 5.64 -22.21 -10.44
N GLU A 83 6.53 -22.39 -9.49
CA GLU A 83 6.35 -22.05 -8.09
C GLU A 83 7.01 -20.70 -7.77
N LYS A 84 6.53 -20.05 -6.71
CA LYS A 84 7.14 -18.83 -6.18
C LYS A 84 8.60 -19.11 -5.82
N GLY A 85 9.50 -18.36 -6.44
CA GLY A 85 10.95 -18.51 -6.29
C GLY A 85 11.62 -19.18 -7.49
N ASP A 86 10.87 -19.85 -8.37
CA ASP A 86 11.43 -20.54 -9.53
C ASP A 86 12.13 -19.59 -10.48
N LEU A 87 13.21 -20.08 -11.08
CA LEU A 87 14.01 -19.30 -11.98
C LEU A 87 13.35 -19.19 -13.37
N LEU A 88 12.93 -17.99 -13.74
CA LEU A 88 12.25 -17.72 -15.01
C LEU A 88 13.24 -17.40 -16.12
N VAL A 89 14.20 -16.51 -15.83
CA VAL A 89 15.21 -16.06 -16.80
C VAL A 89 16.58 -16.03 -16.13
N SER A 90 17.54 -16.73 -16.74
CA SER A 90 18.93 -16.74 -16.31
C SER A 90 19.67 -15.50 -16.81
N GLY A 91 20.35 -14.81 -15.90
CA GLY A 91 21.35 -13.79 -16.19
C GLY A 91 22.75 -14.37 -16.50
N LEU A 92 22.89 -15.70 -16.55
CA LEU A 92 24.11 -16.37 -17.00
C LEU A 92 23.92 -16.87 -18.44
N LEU A 93 24.63 -16.24 -19.38
CA LEU A 93 24.61 -16.61 -20.79
C LEU A 93 25.72 -17.63 -21.05
N PRO A 94 25.40 -18.88 -21.48
CA PRO A 94 26.42 -19.87 -21.80
C PRO A 94 27.21 -19.46 -23.05
N ILE A 95 28.53 -19.53 -22.96
CA ILE A 95 29.46 -19.36 -24.08
C ILE A 95 29.78 -20.75 -24.61
N TYR A 96 29.53 -20.96 -25.90
CA TYR A 96 29.75 -22.25 -26.56
C TYR A 96 31.05 -22.23 -27.38
N ASN A 97 31.77 -23.36 -27.41
CA ASN A 97 32.84 -23.60 -28.38
C ASN A 97 32.27 -24.11 -29.73
N ASP A 98 33.14 -24.33 -30.71
CA ASP A 98 32.76 -24.85 -32.03
C ASP A 98 32.10 -26.24 -31.97
N SER A 99 32.27 -26.98 -30.86
CA SER A 99 31.67 -28.28 -30.59
C SER A 99 30.34 -28.21 -29.81
N GLN A 100 29.77 -27.01 -29.60
CA GLN A 100 28.55 -26.78 -28.79
C GLN A 100 28.68 -27.14 -27.29
N GLU A 101 29.89 -27.20 -26.76
CA GLU A 101 30.13 -27.40 -25.33
C GLU A 101 30.24 -26.05 -24.62
N ILE A 102 29.73 -25.99 -23.38
CA ILE A 102 29.78 -24.78 -22.56
C ILE A 102 31.21 -24.59 -22.04
N VAL A 103 31.86 -23.50 -22.48
CA VAL A 103 33.24 -23.13 -22.06
C VAL A 103 33.28 -22.00 -21.04
N GLY A 104 32.15 -21.37 -20.76
CA GLY A 104 32.04 -20.32 -19.75
C GLY A 104 30.67 -19.68 -19.71
N TYR A 105 30.51 -18.70 -18.82
CA TYR A 105 29.27 -17.92 -18.69
C TYR A 105 29.57 -16.42 -18.70
N GLU A 106 28.84 -15.68 -19.52
CA GLU A 106 28.80 -14.23 -19.48
C GLU A 106 27.65 -13.77 -18.58
N LYS A 107 27.93 -12.80 -17.69
CA LYS A 107 26.95 -12.29 -16.72
C LYS A 107 26.20 -11.10 -17.33
N THR A 108 24.86 -11.15 -17.32
CA THR A 108 23.99 -10.09 -17.81
C THR A 108 22.93 -9.71 -16.79
N ASN A 109 22.31 -8.55 -16.99
CA ASN A 109 21.12 -8.13 -16.25
C ASN A 109 19.88 -8.65 -16.98
N ALA A 110 19.35 -9.79 -16.51
CA ALA A 110 18.16 -10.42 -17.06
C ALA A 110 16.96 -9.45 -16.99
N SER A 111 16.27 -9.31 -18.12
CA SER A 111 15.12 -8.43 -18.24
C SER A 111 14.07 -9.13 -19.11
N ALA A 112 12.91 -9.35 -18.53
CA ALA A 112 11.76 -9.94 -19.18
C ALA A 112 10.49 -9.48 -18.45
N ASP A 113 9.40 -9.40 -19.19
CA ASP A 113 8.07 -9.28 -18.59
C ASP A 113 7.41 -10.65 -18.65
N VAL A 114 7.06 -11.20 -17.49
CA VAL A 114 6.52 -12.55 -17.35
C VAL A 114 5.17 -12.47 -16.67
N TRP A 115 4.11 -12.81 -17.41
CA TRP A 115 2.76 -12.85 -16.87
C TRP A 115 2.40 -14.25 -16.45
N ILE A 116 2.04 -14.40 -15.18
CA ILE A 116 1.65 -15.68 -14.57
C ILE A 116 0.15 -15.62 -14.27
N LYS A 117 -0.57 -16.66 -14.68
CA LYS A 117 -1.94 -16.95 -14.28
C LYS A 117 -1.96 -17.73 -12.99
N TYR A 118 -2.68 -17.25 -12.00
CA TYR A 118 -2.75 -17.89 -10.69
C TYR A 118 -4.15 -17.74 -10.08
N GLU A 119 -4.48 -18.64 -9.17
CA GLU A 119 -5.73 -18.62 -8.44
C GLU A 119 -5.56 -17.95 -7.08
N GLU A 120 -6.53 -17.12 -6.68
CA GLU A 120 -6.55 -16.46 -5.38
C GLU A 120 -7.95 -16.52 -4.79
N ASN A 121 -8.05 -16.95 -3.53
CA ASN A 121 -9.32 -17.13 -2.83
C ASN A 121 -9.46 -16.14 -1.70
N ILE A 122 -10.63 -15.53 -1.60
CA ILE A 122 -10.93 -14.52 -0.59
C ILE A 122 -12.24 -14.86 0.10
N GLU A 123 -12.20 -14.85 1.43
CA GLU A 123 -13.36 -15.05 2.28
C GLU A 123 -13.68 -13.74 2.99
N ILE A 124 -14.85 -13.16 2.69
CA ILE A 124 -15.39 -12.00 3.38
C ILE A 124 -16.49 -12.50 4.33
N THR A 125 -16.17 -12.50 5.62
CA THR A 125 -17.11 -12.91 6.68
C THR A 125 -17.56 -11.70 7.49
N ILE A 126 -18.87 -11.50 7.55
CA ILE A 126 -19.49 -10.41 8.29
C ILE A 126 -20.44 -10.98 9.35
N PRO A 127 -20.18 -10.77 10.65
CA PRO A 127 -21.08 -11.21 11.69
C PRO A 127 -22.41 -10.46 11.61
N ARG A 128 -23.51 -11.20 11.78
CA ARG A 128 -24.88 -10.70 11.66
C ARG A 128 -25.29 -9.81 12.83
N SER A 129 -24.71 -10.07 14.00
CA SER A 129 -24.87 -9.28 15.21
C SER A 129 -23.55 -8.58 15.52
N GLN A 130 -23.56 -7.25 15.55
CA GLN A 130 -22.36 -6.46 15.85
C GLN A 130 -22.64 -5.50 16.99
N THR A 131 -21.65 -5.34 17.86
CA THR A 131 -21.68 -4.32 18.89
C THR A 131 -21.28 -3.00 18.24
N VAL A 132 -22.23 -2.08 18.14
CA VAL A 132 -22.01 -0.72 17.64
C VAL A 132 -22.09 0.28 18.78
N ARG A 133 -21.30 1.36 18.67
CA ARG A 133 -21.36 2.48 19.60
C ARG A 133 -22.61 3.30 19.30
N HIS A 134 -23.58 3.28 20.21
CA HIS A 134 -24.76 4.13 20.14
C HIS A 134 -24.51 5.40 20.96
N TYR A 135 -24.34 6.53 20.28
CA TYR A 135 -24.05 7.80 20.94
C TYR A 135 -25.30 8.37 21.62
N THR A 136 -25.27 8.46 22.95
CA THR A 136 -26.41 8.86 23.78
C THR A 136 -26.44 10.36 24.06
N SER A 137 -25.28 11.01 24.09
CA SER A 137 -25.19 12.46 24.31
C SER A 137 -24.01 13.09 23.59
N LYS A 138 -24.16 14.36 23.23
CA LYS A 138 -23.16 15.21 22.60
C LYS A 138 -23.05 16.50 23.39
N GLN A 139 -21.87 16.77 23.94
CA GLN A 139 -21.55 18.05 24.60
C GLN A 139 -20.48 18.77 23.79
N VAL A 140 -20.70 20.04 23.48
CA VAL A 140 -19.78 20.86 22.71
C VAL A 140 -19.29 22.01 23.58
N HIS A 141 -17.97 22.15 23.67
CA HIS A 141 -17.32 23.27 24.36
C HIS A 141 -16.38 23.99 23.39
N SER A 142 -16.34 25.32 23.47
CA SER A 142 -15.40 26.14 22.70
C SER A 142 -14.23 26.58 23.56
N GLY A 143 -13.02 26.38 23.07
CA GLY A 143 -11.79 26.90 23.64
C GLY A 143 -11.10 27.87 22.68
N LEU A 144 -10.16 28.64 23.22
CA LEU A 144 -9.30 29.52 22.45
C LEU A 144 -7.85 29.13 22.66
N VAL A 145 -7.10 28.98 21.56
CA VAL A 145 -5.65 28.80 21.61
C VAL A 145 -4.98 30.06 21.15
N LEU A 146 -4.23 30.69 22.05
CA LEU A 146 -3.48 31.90 21.77
C LEU A 146 -1.98 31.59 21.95
N PHE A 147 -1.19 31.78 20.90
CA PHE A 147 0.27 31.60 20.93
C PHE A 147 0.72 30.20 21.42
N GLY A 148 -0.07 29.17 21.15
CA GLY A 148 0.20 27.79 21.58
C GLY A 148 -0.24 27.47 23.01
N HIS A 149 -0.84 28.43 23.72
CA HIS A 149 -1.44 28.21 25.04
C HIS A 149 -2.96 28.08 24.90
N ARG A 150 -3.52 27.04 25.51
CA ARG A 150 -4.97 26.79 25.52
C ARG A 150 -5.61 27.54 26.68
N PHE A 151 -6.56 28.40 26.38
CA PHE A 151 -7.38 29.13 27.32
C PHE A 151 -8.80 28.57 27.31
N CYS A 152 -9.46 28.62 28.47
CA CYS A 152 -10.82 28.10 28.65
C CYS A 152 -10.95 26.58 28.44
N LEU A 153 -9.89 25.82 28.73
CA LEU A 153 -9.98 24.35 28.83
C LEU A 153 -10.86 23.97 30.02
N PRO A 154 -11.97 23.26 29.82
CA PRO A 154 -12.59 22.51 30.91
C PRO A 154 -11.56 21.52 31.45
N GLN A 155 -11.10 21.71 32.68
CA GLN A 155 -10.16 20.82 33.38
C GLN A 155 -10.69 19.37 33.51
N SER A 156 -11.96 19.16 33.14
CA SER A 156 -12.71 17.90 33.17
C SER A 156 -12.83 17.18 31.80
N LEU A 157 -12.28 17.71 30.70
CA LEU A 157 -12.40 17.07 29.37
C LEU A 157 -11.36 15.95 29.15
N MET A 158 -11.39 14.94 30.02
CA MET A 158 -10.72 13.67 29.75
C MET A 158 -11.82 12.66 29.43
N ALA A 159 -11.77 12.09 28.23
CA ALA A 159 -12.70 11.04 27.85
C ALA A 159 -12.53 9.84 28.79
N SER A 160 -13.62 9.41 29.42
CA SER A 160 -13.70 8.15 30.16
C SER A 160 -13.89 6.96 29.20
N ASP A 161 -13.85 5.72 29.70
CA ASP A 161 -13.96 4.49 28.89
C ASP A 161 -15.17 4.45 27.93
N GLN A 162 -16.29 5.12 28.24
CA GLN A 162 -17.50 5.19 27.43
C GLN A 162 -17.75 6.58 26.81
N GLU A 163 -16.68 7.35 26.63
CA GLU A 163 -16.73 8.67 26.04
C GLU A 163 -15.68 8.79 24.94
N GLU A 164 -15.98 9.58 23.92
CA GLU A 164 -15.05 9.94 22.87
C GLU A 164 -14.93 11.45 22.80
N LEU A 165 -13.70 11.96 22.76
CA LEU A 165 -13.44 13.40 22.63
C LEU A 165 -12.88 13.68 21.23
N TYR A 166 -13.66 14.39 20.42
CA TYR A 166 -13.23 14.95 19.15
C TYR A 166 -12.84 16.40 19.37
N ILE A 167 -11.68 16.79 18.83
CA ILE A 167 -11.19 18.16 18.92
C ILE A 167 -11.01 18.67 17.49
N GLU A 168 -11.84 19.64 17.10
CA GLU A 168 -11.69 20.35 15.83
C GLU A 168 -11.01 21.69 16.09
N GLN A 169 -10.02 22.03 15.27
CA GLN A 169 -9.28 23.29 15.39
C GLN A 169 -9.49 24.14 14.14
N HIS A 170 -9.98 25.36 14.33
CA HIS A 170 -10.14 26.35 13.27
C HIS A 170 -9.16 27.50 13.46
N GLN A 171 -8.11 27.52 12.63
CA GLN A 171 -7.15 28.61 12.62
C GLN A 171 -7.77 29.87 12.03
N TRP A 172 -7.60 31.00 12.72
CA TRP A 172 -8.08 32.27 12.20
C TRP A 172 -7.22 32.74 11.03
N LYS A 173 -7.88 33.28 10.01
CA LYS A 173 -7.22 33.90 8.86
C LYS A 173 -7.70 35.33 8.69
N LEU A 174 -6.76 36.22 8.42
CA LEU A 174 -7.04 37.57 7.93
C LEU A 174 -6.78 37.54 6.41
N PHE A 175 -7.77 37.92 5.61
CA PHE A 175 -7.70 37.77 4.15
C PHE A 175 -7.40 36.32 3.70
N GLU A 176 -7.03 36.12 2.43
CA GLU A 176 -6.81 34.79 1.86
C GLU A 176 -5.47 34.17 2.27
N HIS A 177 -4.45 34.99 2.52
CA HIS A 177 -3.05 34.54 2.65
C HIS A 177 -2.40 34.75 4.03
N PHE A 178 -3.12 35.29 5.03
CA PHE A 178 -2.52 35.58 6.34
C PHE A 178 -3.17 34.77 7.46
N TYR A 179 -2.52 33.69 7.91
CA TYR A 179 -3.01 32.91 9.05
C TYR A 179 -2.49 33.50 10.37
N LEU A 180 -3.37 33.63 11.35
CA LEU A 180 -3.03 34.13 12.67
C LEU A 180 -2.60 32.98 13.59
N PRO A 181 -1.78 33.24 14.62
CA PRO A 181 -1.41 32.26 15.64
C PRO A 181 -2.53 32.06 16.69
N PHE A 182 -3.78 32.17 16.26
CA PHE A 182 -4.99 32.05 17.06
C PHE A 182 -5.89 30.99 16.46
N TYR A 183 -6.41 30.12 17.32
CA TYR A 183 -7.29 29.02 16.92
C TYR A 183 -8.53 29.03 17.80
N ASN A 184 -9.69 28.82 17.19
CA ASN A 184 -10.84 28.32 17.92
C ASN A 184 -10.72 26.81 17.97
N GLU A 185 -10.85 26.23 19.16
CA GLU A 185 -10.96 24.78 19.32
C GLU A 185 -12.40 24.45 19.71
N GLU A 186 -13.01 23.50 19.00
CA GLU A 186 -14.28 22.91 19.38
C GLU A 186 -14.04 21.51 19.93
N TYR A 187 -14.43 21.31 21.17
CA TYR A 187 -14.34 20.05 21.89
C TYR A 187 -15.70 19.39 21.89
N CYS A 188 -15.84 18.30 21.14
CA CYS A 188 -17.05 17.50 21.08
C CYS A 188 -16.85 16.22 21.88
N LEU A 189 -17.41 16.19 23.09
CA LEU A 189 -17.46 14.99 23.93
C LEU A 189 -18.74 14.22 23.62
N MET A 190 -18.61 12.99 23.14
CA MET A 190 -19.71 12.10 22.84
C MET A 190 -19.71 10.94 23.82
N LYS A 191 -20.80 10.74 24.55
CA LYS A 191 -20.98 9.52 25.36
C LYS A 191 -21.63 8.45 24.52
N TYR A 192 -21.16 7.22 24.64
CA TYR A 192 -21.72 6.10 23.89
C TYR A 192 -22.01 4.92 24.81
N GLU A 193 -23.05 4.18 24.46
CA GLU A 193 -23.32 2.87 25.02
C GLU A 193 -23.16 1.82 23.92
N ASN A 194 -22.66 0.65 24.29
CA ASN A 194 -22.52 -0.46 23.36
C ASN A 194 -23.89 -1.10 23.14
N ALA A 195 -24.42 -1.00 21.93
CA ALA A 195 -25.66 -1.63 21.54
C ALA A 195 -25.38 -2.76 20.55
N THR A 196 -26.02 -3.91 20.75
CA THR A 196 -25.95 -5.02 19.81
C THR A 196 -26.99 -4.81 18.73
N VAL A 197 -26.55 -4.58 17.50
CA VAL A 197 -27.43 -4.43 16.34
C VAL A 197 -27.38 -5.70 15.50
N CYS A 198 -28.55 -6.26 15.22
CA CYS A 198 -28.73 -7.36 14.28
C CYS A 198 -29.05 -6.79 12.90
N TYR A 199 -28.21 -7.07 11.92
CA TYR A 199 -28.40 -6.61 10.55
C TYR A 199 -29.28 -7.58 9.75
N ASP A 200 -30.05 -7.01 8.83
CA ASP A 200 -30.75 -7.74 7.77
C ASP A 200 -29.78 -8.16 6.65
N ASP A 201 -30.20 -9.13 5.84
CA ASP A 201 -29.37 -9.69 4.77
C ASP A 201 -29.03 -8.64 3.69
N GLU A 202 -29.90 -7.65 3.44
CA GLU A 202 -29.63 -6.61 2.44
C GLU A 202 -28.51 -5.66 2.91
N SER A 203 -28.55 -5.27 4.19
CA SER A 203 -27.51 -4.47 4.83
C SER A 203 -26.16 -5.21 4.87
N LEU A 204 -26.16 -6.50 5.21
CA LEU A 204 -24.95 -7.32 5.22
C LEU A 204 -24.37 -7.50 3.83
N LYS A 205 -25.23 -7.72 2.83
CA LYS A 205 -24.82 -7.78 1.43
C LYS A 205 -24.13 -6.49 0.98
N LYS A 206 -24.71 -5.32 1.28
CA LYS A 206 -24.08 -4.02 0.94
C LYS A 206 -22.70 -3.86 1.57
N GLN A 207 -22.52 -4.28 2.82
CA GLN A 207 -21.20 -4.23 3.47
C GLN A 207 -20.20 -5.19 2.82
N ALA A 208 -20.64 -6.40 2.45
CA ALA A 208 -19.80 -7.37 1.75
C ALA A 208 -19.39 -6.86 0.36
N ASP A 209 -20.36 -6.31 -0.38
CA ASP A 209 -20.15 -5.72 -1.70
C ASP A 209 -19.17 -4.54 -1.63
N GLN A 210 -19.26 -3.69 -0.58
CA GLN A 210 -18.30 -2.60 -0.39
C GLN A 210 -16.88 -3.12 -0.17
N LYS A 211 -16.68 -4.10 0.72
CA LYS A 211 -15.36 -4.72 0.95
C LYS A 211 -14.82 -5.39 -0.31
N TYR A 212 -15.71 -6.00 -1.10
CA TYR A 212 -15.36 -6.60 -2.38
C TYR A 212 -14.88 -5.58 -3.40
N LEU A 213 -15.58 -4.45 -3.52
CA LEU A 213 -15.18 -3.35 -4.39
C LEU A 213 -13.84 -2.74 -3.97
N GLU A 214 -13.61 -2.54 -2.67
CA GLU A 214 -12.33 -2.08 -2.14
C GLU A 214 -11.19 -3.02 -2.55
N PHE A 215 -11.43 -4.34 -2.50
CA PHE A 215 -10.46 -5.34 -2.94
C PHE A 215 -10.20 -5.30 -4.46
N ILE A 216 -11.24 -5.16 -5.30
CA ILE A 216 -11.07 -5.01 -6.75
C ILE A 216 -10.21 -3.79 -7.08
N ILE A 217 -10.47 -2.65 -6.41
CA ILE A 217 -9.70 -1.42 -6.60
C ILE A 217 -8.23 -1.63 -6.20
N GLN A 218 -7.95 -2.42 -5.16
CA GLN A 218 -6.58 -2.76 -4.78
C GLN A 218 -5.88 -3.60 -5.85
N LEU A 219 -6.55 -4.59 -6.45
CA LEU A 219 -5.98 -5.38 -7.55
C LEU A 219 -5.67 -4.51 -8.78
N GLU A 220 -6.57 -3.61 -9.15
CA GLU A 220 -6.38 -2.68 -10.26
C GLU A 220 -5.17 -1.76 -10.03
N LYS A 221 -5.03 -1.22 -8.81
CA LYS A 221 -3.86 -0.39 -8.41
C LYS A 221 -2.54 -1.16 -8.50
N LEU A 222 -2.56 -2.47 -8.27
CA LEU A 222 -1.40 -3.35 -8.39
C LEU A 222 -1.14 -3.78 -9.85
N GLY A 223 -1.97 -3.39 -10.81
CA GLY A 223 -1.85 -3.78 -12.21
C GLY A 223 -2.15 -5.27 -12.45
N VAL A 224 -2.96 -5.88 -11.60
CA VAL A 224 -3.41 -7.27 -11.74
C VAL A 224 -4.68 -7.31 -12.58
N GLU A 225 -4.70 -8.19 -13.60
CA GLU A 225 -5.85 -8.40 -14.46
C GLU A 225 -6.71 -9.55 -13.93
N ILE A 226 -8.03 -9.34 -13.86
CA ILE A 226 -9.00 -10.37 -13.45
C ILE A 226 -9.49 -11.09 -14.70
N ILE A 227 -9.17 -12.37 -14.83
CA ILE A 227 -9.63 -13.21 -15.96
C ILE A 227 -11.01 -13.79 -15.67
N GLU A 228 -11.17 -14.33 -14.48
CA GLU A 228 -12.41 -14.99 -14.05
C GLU A 228 -12.64 -14.73 -12.56
N ASN A 229 -13.90 -14.58 -12.18
CA ASN A 229 -14.32 -14.45 -10.78
C ASN A 229 -15.57 -15.29 -10.53
N ASN A 230 -15.49 -16.20 -9.58
CA ASN A 230 -16.61 -17.03 -9.15
C ASN A 230 -16.96 -16.67 -7.70
N VAL A 231 -18.19 -16.19 -7.48
CA VAL A 231 -18.66 -15.72 -6.17
C VAL A 231 -19.70 -16.68 -5.62
N THR A 232 -19.44 -17.19 -4.42
CA THR A 232 -20.37 -18.04 -3.66
C THR A 232 -20.75 -17.32 -2.38
N ILE A 233 -22.05 -17.17 -2.14
CA ILE A 233 -22.61 -16.47 -0.98
C ILE A 233 -23.34 -17.46 -0.09
N GLU A 234 -23.01 -17.45 1.19
CA GLU A 234 -23.67 -18.23 2.23
C GLU A 234 -24.23 -17.28 3.29
N SER A 235 -25.56 -17.19 3.37
CA SER A 235 -26.24 -16.45 4.44
C SER A 235 -26.58 -17.40 5.58
N GLY A 236 -25.80 -17.34 6.66
CA GLY A 236 -26.02 -18.09 7.88
C GLY A 236 -26.83 -17.32 8.93
N PRO A 237 -27.31 -18.01 9.99
CA PRO A 237 -27.99 -17.35 11.10
C PRO A 237 -27.03 -16.51 11.97
N LYS A 238 -25.72 -16.78 11.94
CA LYS A 238 -24.71 -16.08 12.74
C LYS A 238 -23.90 -15.06 11.94
N ASP A 239 -23.64 -15.38 10.68
CA ASP A 239 -22.73 -14.65 9.82
C ASP A 239 -23.17 -14.73 8.36
N TYR A 240 -22.76 -13.73 7.59
CA TYR A 240 -22.86 -13.69 6.14
C TYR A 240 -21.46 -13.89 5.57
N ARG A 241 -21.28 -14.92 4.72
CA ARG A 241 -20.00 -15.26 4.11
C ARG A 241 -20.07 -15.11 2.61
N MET A 242 -19.05 -14.48 2.05
CA MET A 242 -18.86 -14.37 0.62
C MET A 242 -17.48 -14.90 0.27
N ASN A 243 -17.46 -16.02 -0.42
CA ASN A 243 -16.26 -16.66 -0.93
C ASN A 243 -16.09 -16.29 -2.39
N VAL A 244 -14.95 -15.70 -2.73
CA VAL A 244 -14.63 -15.35 -4.11
C VAL A 244 -13.39 -16.10 -4.54
N GLN A 245 -13.52 -16.85 -5.63
CA GLN A 245 -12.41 -17.50 -6.31
C GLN A 245 -12.05 -16.67 -7.53
N PHE A 246 -10.81 -16.19 -7.59
CA PHE A 246 -10.31 -15.42 -8.70
C PHE A 246 -9.31 -16.23 -9.51
N LEU A 247 -9.40 -16.12 -10.84
CA LEU A 247 -8.31 -16.42 -11.75
C LEU A 247 -7.71 -15.09 -12.20
N LEU A 248 -6.46 -14.84 -11.81
CA LEU A 248 -5.77 -13.56 -12.00
C LEU A 248 -4.58 -13.72 -12.94
N GLU A 249 -4.22 -12.65 -13.66
CA GLU A 249 -2.98 -12.54 -14.43
C GLU A 249 -2.21 -11.28 -13.99
N ALA A 250 -0.94 -11.45 -13.63
CA ALA A 250 -0.08 -10.34 -13.24
C ALA A 250 1.35 -10.54 -13.74
N ASN A 251 2.10 -9.44 -13.90
CA ASN A 251 3.54 -9.54 -14.08
C ASN A 251 4.16 -10.02 -12.77
N ALA A 252 4.77 -11.20 -12.81
CA ALA A 252 5.26 -11.91 -11.64
C ALA A 252 6.76 -12.18 -11.73
N SER A 253 7.51 -11.25 -12.31
CA SER A 253 8.98 -11.29 -12.37
C SER A 253 9.61 -10.44 -11.26
N GLU A 254 10.53 -11.03 -10.51
CA GLU A 254 11.29 -10.36 -9.45
C GLU A 254 12.80 -10.58 -9.67
N LYS A 255 13.62 -9.57 -9.41
CA LYS A 255 15.08 -9.70 -9.54
C LYS A 255 15.67 -10.58 -8.44
N CYS A 256 16.62 -11.43 -8.81
CA CYS A 256 17.38 -12.31 -7.92
C CYS A 256 18.88 -12.14 -8.17
N ALA A 257 19.70 -12.16 -7.12
CA ALA A 257 21.15 -12.06 -7.23
C ALA A 257 21.76 -13.33 -7.86
N LEU A 258 22.82 -13.18 -8.66
CA LEU A 258 23.47 -14.31 -9.33
C LEU A 258 24.18 -15.28 -8.38
N GLU A 259 24.54 -14.85 -7.17
CA GLU A 259 25.27 -15.69 -6.20
C GLU A 259 24.50 -16.95 -5.80
N SER A 260 23.17 -16.86 -5.74
CA SER A 260 22.30 -17.99 -5.44
C SER A 260 22.32 -19.07 -6.54
N GLN A 261 22.47 -18.67 -7.81
CA GLN A 261 22.53 -19.60 -8.94
C GLN A 261 23.87 -20.33 -9.04
N VAL A 262 24.98 -19.65 -8.73
CA VAL A 262 26.31 -20.26 -8.76
C VAL A 262 26.43 -21.36 -7.70
N GLN A 263 25.82 -21.17 -6.53
CA GLN A 263 25.78 -22.18 -5.47
C GLN A 263 24.93 -23.42 -5.80
N GLU A 264 23.87 -23.26 -6.60
CA GLU A 264 23.04 -24.39 -7.06
C GLU A 264 23.72 -25.20 -8.16
N LEU A 265 24.39 -24.53 -9.11
CA LEU A 265 25.19 -25.20 -10.15
C LEU A 265 26.36 -26.00 -9.54
N GLN A 266 27.02 -25.46 -8.50
CA GLN A 266 28.10 -26.16 -7.79
C GLN A 266 27.64 -27.34 -6.92
N LYS A 267 26.33 -27.50 -6.66
CA LYS A 267 25.79 -28.66 -5.94
C LYS A 267 25.35 -29.80 -6.87
N GLN A 268 25.29 -29.55 -8.17
CA GLN A 268 24.92 -30.54 -9.19
C GLN A 268 26.14 -31.18 -9.87
N GLU A 269 27.35 -30.70 -9.57
CA GLU A 269 28.64 -31.35 -9.85
C GLU A 269 29.09 -32.24 -8.69
#